data_AF-A0A1V6A1T6-F1
#
_entry.id   AF-A0A1V6A1T6-F1
#
_cell.length_a   1.000
_cell.length_b   1.000
_cell.length_c   1.000
_cell.angle_alpha   90.00
_cell.angle_beta   90.00
_cell.angle_gamma   90.00
#
_symmetry.space_group_name_H-M   'P 1'
#
loop_
_entity.id
_entity.type
_entity.pdbx_description
1 polymer ?
#
loop_
_entity_poly.entity_id
_entity_poly.type
_entity_poly.pdbx_seq_one_letter_code
_entity_poly.pdbx_strand_id
1 'polypeptide(L)'
;MTVTASATAGQYENLATVTGTPPVGPDVTDDDPGHYFGADPAIDLEKYVNGDDADTPTGPSVSVGSTVTFTFVVTNTGNVPLTDISVDDDILGHIGDIAFLDAGESQTLTRTATAIEGQYENMGTATGTPPVGSDVTDEDPGHYFGTSRYEGFTPGFWKNHPRSWVGFNTTDLVGDVFDIPAGLSELADDTLMQALNYGGGRDVIGAARNLLRIAVAAILNAAHPNVTYPMSLGDIIEDVNEALASMSRTAMGRLQAILDEYNNLEGDISR
;
A
#
# COMPACT_ATOMS: atom_id res chain seq x y z
N MET A 1 -14.20 58.54 -23.97
CA MET A 1 -13.68 58.31 -22.61
C MET A 1 -13.51 56.80 -22.46
N THR A 2 -12.41 56.33 -21.89
CA THR A 2 -12.19 54.89 -21.67
C THR A 2 -12.18 54.64 -20.17
N VAL A 3 -12.98 53.67 -19.73
CA VAL A 3 -12.99 53.18 -18.35
C VAL A 3 -12.58 51.72 -18.39
N THR A 4 -11.71 51.31 -17.46
CA THR A 4 -11.22 49.94 -17.34
C THR A 4 -11.71 49.33 -16.03
N ALA A 5 -12.18 48.09 -16.07
CA ALA A 5 -12.52 47.28 -14.91
C ALA A 5 -11.94 45.87 -15.11
N SER A 6 -11.68 45.16 -14.00
CA SER A 6 -11.36 43.73 -14.07
C SER A 6 -12.63 42.93 -14.36
N ALA A 7 -12.54 41.96 -15.27
CA ALA A 7 -13.64 41.04 -15.54
C ALA A 7 -13.95 40.19 -14.30
N THR A 8 -15.23 40.02 -13.99
CA THR A 8 -15.71 39.09 -12.97
C THR A 8 -16.23 37.81 -13.62
N ALA A 9 -16.13 36.68 -12.93
CA ALA A 9 -16.62 35.40 -13.44
C ALA A 9 -18.11 35.47 -13.83
N GLY A 10 -18.47 34.81 -14.95
CA GLY A 10 -19.84 34.74 -15.45
C GLY A 10 -20.22 35.85 -16.44
N GLN A 11 -21.51 35.88 -16.81
CA GLN A 11 -22.05 36.83 -17.78
C GLN A 11 -22.16 38.23 -17.18
N TYR A 12 -21.63 39.23 -17.88
CA TYR A 12 -21.73 40.63 -17.49
C TYR A 12 -22.30 41.49 -18.61
N GLU A 13 -23.03 42.51 -18.21
CA GLU A 13 -23.58 43.56 -19.08
C GLU A 13 -23.24 44.93 -18.49
N ASN A 14 -22.73 45.81 -19.34
CA ASN A 14 -22.50 47.22 -19.03
C ASN A 14 -23.35 48.07 -19.96
N LEU A 15 -24.17 48.97 -19.44
CA LEU A 15 -24.99 49.86 -20.25
C LEU A 15 -24.36 51.26 -20.32
N ALA A 16 -24.05 51.74 -21.52
CA ALA A 16 -23.62 53.12 -21.73
C ALA A 16 -24.81 53.99 -22.17
N THR A 17 -25.19 54.97 -21.37
CA THR A 17 -26.27 55.93 -21.67
C THR A 17 -25.69 57.29 -22.02
N VAL A 18 -26.19 57.91 -23.09
CA VAL A 18 -25.92 59.31 -23.44
C VAL A 18 -27.22 60.12 -23.44
N THR A 19 -27.15 61.37 -22.98
CA THR A 19 -28.28 62.32 -23.00
C THR A 19 -27.87 63.58 -23.74
N GLY A 20 -28.69 64.02 -24.70
CA GLY A 20 -28.55 65.27 -25.42
C GLY A 20 -29.68 66.23 -25.07
N THR A 21 -29.33 67.46 -24.66
CA THR A 21 -30.29 68.52 -24.31
C THR A 21 -30.41 69.54 -25.44
N PRO A 22 -31.52 69.56 -26.20
CA PRO A 22 -31.72 70.55 -27.26
C PRO A 22 -32.08 71.94 -26.70
N PRO A 23 -31.86 73.04 -27.46
CA PRO A 23 -32.23 74.38 -27.01
C PRO A 23 -33.74 74.59 -26.78
N VAL A 24 -34.58 73.77 -27.42
CA VAL A 24 -36.05 73.73 -27.26
C VAL A 24 -36.50 72.28 -27.38
N GLY A 25 -37.37 71.83 -26.48
CA GLY A 25 -37.92 70.47 -26.46
C GLY A 25 -37.37 69.62 -25.30
N PRO A 26 -37.83 68.36 -25.18
CA PRO A 26 -37.31 67.42 -24.17
C PRO A 26 -35.91 66.91 -24.55
N ASP A 27 -35.18 66.40 -23.56
CA ASP A 27 -33.93 65.66 -23.77
C ASP A 27 -34.16 64.42 -24.64
N VAL A 28 -33.13 64.05 -25.41
CA VAL A 28 -33.07 62.77 -26.12
C VAL A 28 -32.01 61.88 -25.47
N THR A 29 -32.26 60.58 -25.43
CA THR A 29 -31.34 59.60 -24.85
C THR A 29 -31.04 58.49 -25.85
N ASP A 30 -29.86 57.90 -25.73
CA ASP A 30 -29.45 56.70 -26.46
C ASP A 30 -28.67 55.78 -25.51
N ASP A 31 -28.84 54.47 -25.69
CA ASP A 31 -28.26 53.42 -24.83
C ASP A 31 -27.53 52.38 -25.69
N ASP A 32 -26.32 51.99 -25.28
CA ASP A 32 -25.51 50.97 -25.96
C ASP A 32 -24.99 49.93 -24.94
N PRO A 33 -25.46 48.66 -24.97
CA PRO A 33 -24.99 47.62 -24.08
C PRO A 33 -23.68 46.98 -24.57
N GLY A 34 -22.74 46.78 -23.65
CA GLY A 34 -21.55 45.96 -23.83
C GLY A 34 -21.63 44.69 -22.98
N HIS A 35 -21.19 43.56 -23.52
CA HIS A 35 -21.19 42.28 -22.80
C HIS A 35 -19.80 41.66 -22.75
N TYR A 36 -19.52 40.90 -21.68
CA TYR A 36 -18.40 39.97 -21.61
C TYR A 36 -18.77 38.75 -20.74
N PHE A 37 -17.99 37.68 -20.85
CA PHE A 37 -18.06 36.53 -19.95
C PHE A 37 -16.70 36.34 -19.27
N GLY A 38 -16.66 36.36 -17.94
CA GLY A 38 -15.45 36.06 -17.18
C GLY A 38 -15.29 34.55 -17.02
N ALA A 39 -14.25 34.00 -17.63
CA ALA A 39 -13.85 32.61 -17.42
C ALA A 39 -13.19 32.44 -16.04
N ASP A 40 -13.56 31.36 -15.36
CA ASP A 40 -13.01 30.88 -14.10
C ASP A 40 -12.81 29.36 -14.23
N PRO A 41 -11.78 28.95 -14.99
CA PRO A 41 -11.50 27.53 -15.20
C PRO A 41 -10.93 26.91 -13.93
N ALA A 42 -11.34 25.68 -13.64
CA ALA A 42 -10.82 24.89 -12.53
C ALA A 42 -10.98 23.40 -12.88
N ILE A 43 -10.05 22.60 -12.37
CA ILE A 43 -10.06 21.15 -12.50
C ILE A 43 -9.83 20.57 -11.11
N ASP A 44 -10.37 19.38 -10.88
CA ASP A 44 -10.29 18.63 -9.64
C ASP A 44 -9.95 17.19 -10.01
N LEU A 45 -8.96 16.61 -9.34
CA LEU A 45 -8.56 15.22 -9.46
C LEU A 45 -8.73 14.56 -8.10
N GLU A 46 -9.41 13.41 -8.10
CA GLU A 46 -9.56 12.56 -6.94
C GLU A 46 -9.07 11.15 -7.28
N LYS A 47 -8.23 10.57 -6.42
CA LYS A 47 -7.55 9.31 -6.65
C LYS A 47 -7.85 8.29 -5.56
N TYR A 48 -8.48 7.20 -5.97
CA TYR A 48 -8.79 6.08 -5.09
C TYR A 48 -7.78 4.94 -5.22
N VAL A 49 -7.44 4.32 -4.09
CA VAL A 49 -6.66 3.09 -4.01
C VAL A 49 -7.57 1.94 -3.58
N ASN A 50 -7.82 0.99 -4.49
CA ASN A 50 -8.78 -0.10 -4.30
C ASN A 50 -10.20 0.36 -3.90
N GLY A 51 -10.55 1.59 -4.27
CA GLY A 51 -11.85 2.20 -3.96
C GLY A 51 -11.88 3.02 -2.66
N ASP A 52 -10.79 3.06 -1.90
CA ASP A 52 -10.64 3.93 -0.74
C ASP A 52 -9.98 5.26 -1.16
N ASP A 53 -10.53 6.36 -0.68
CA ASP A 53 -9.86 7.67 -0.64
C ASP A 53 -8.71 7.51 0.36
N ALA A 54 -7.49 7.57 -0.17
CA ALA A 54 -6.28 7.16 0.52
C ALA A 54 -5.25 8.30 0.54
N ASP A 55 -5.71 9.52 0.79
CA ASP A 55 -4.89 10.72 0.85
C ASP A 55 -3.84 10.71 1.97
N THR A 56 -4.08 9.91 3.00
CA THR A 56 -3.28 9.91 4.22
C THR A 56 -2.66 8.55 4.50
N PRO A 57 -1.39 8.50 4.95
CA PRO A 57 -0.78 7.27 5.42
C PRO A 57 -1.58 6.67 6.59
N THR A 58 -1.74 5.36 6.67
CA THR A 58 -1.06 4.36 5.84
C THR A 58 -1.79 3.98 4.55
N GLY A 59 -3.02 4.46 4.35
CA GLY A 59 -3.94 3.91 3.35
C GLY A 59 -4.38 2.46 3.65
N PRO A 60 -5.08 1.79 2.73
CA PRO A 60 -5.50 0.39 2.89
C PRO A 60 -4.30 -0.56 2.98
N SER A 61 -4.46 -1.65 3.75
CA SER A 61 -3.48 -2.74 3.77
C SER A 61 -3.71 -3.67 2.58
N VAL A 62 -2.65 -3.91 1.79
CA VAL A 62 -2.71 -4.75 0.61
C VAL A 62 -1.69 -5.88 0.72
N SER A 63 -2.09 -7.11 0.39
CA SER A 63 -1.14 -8.21 0.36
C SER A 63 -0.09 -8.01 -0.72
N VAL A 64 1.20 -8.06 -0.36
CA VAL A 64 2.32 -7.95 -1.31
C VAL A 64 2.14 -8.96 -2.45
N GLY A 65 2.41 -8.52 -3.69
CA GLY A 65 2.20 -9.32 -4.89
C GLY A 65 0.76 -9.31 -5.43
N SER A 66 -0.21 -8.78 -4.68
CA SER A 66 -1.58 -8.63 -5.16
C SER A 66 -1.74 -7.42 -6.08
N THR A 67 -2.78 -7.43 -6.90
CA THR A 67 -3.14 -6.27 -7.74
C THR A 67 -3.68 -5.13 -6.88
N VAL A 68 -3.14 -3.94 -7.07
CA VAL A 68 -3.68 -2.65 -6.60
C VAL A 68 -4.38 -1.98 -7.79
N THR A 69 -5.59 -1.48 -7.59
CA THR A 69 -6.33 -0.70 -8.59
C THR A 69 -6.34 0.77 -8.17
N PHE A 70 -5.80 1.63 -9.02
CA PHE A 70 -5.88 3.08 -8.88
C PHE A 70 -6.99 3.60 -9.79
N THR A 71 -7.88 4.42 -9.23
CA THR A 71 -8.99 5.06 -9.97
C THR A 71 -8.80 6.56 -9.89
N PHE A 72 -8.78 7.23 -11.04
CA PHE A 72 -8.60 8.68 -11.16
C PHE A 72 -9.90 9.28 -11.66
N VAL A 73 -10.55 10.10 -10.85
CA VAL A 73 -11.78 10.82 -11.21
C VAL A 73 -11.42 12.27 -11.45
N VAL A 74 -11.52 12.71 -12.70
CA VAL A 74 -11.22 14.09 -13.10
C VAL A 74 -12.52 14.83 -13.31
N THR A 75 -12.68 15.98 -12.65
CA THR A 75 -13.88 16.82 -12.73
C THR A 75 -13.51 18.22 -13.18
N ASN A 76 -14.25 18.78 -14.14
CA ASN A 76 -14.17 20.20 -14.45
C ASN A 76 -15.04 20.99 -13.46
N THR A 77 -14.41 21.57 -12.44
CA THR A 77 -15.10 22.37 -11.40
C THR A 77 -15.25 23.85 -11.78
N GLY A 78 -14.71 24.25 -12.94
CA GLY A 78 -14.79 25.61 -13.47
C GLY A 78 -16.12 25.95 -14.15
N ASN A 79 -16.18 27.16 -14.70
CA ASN A 79 -17.37 27.68 -15.40
C ASN A 79 -17.26 27.69 -16.94
N VAL A 80 -16.19 27.12 -17.49
CA VAL A 80 -15.93 26.97 -18.93
C VAL A 80 -15.50 25.53 -19.23
N PRO A 81 -15.70 25.02 -20.46
CA PRO A 81 -15.23 23.68 -20.81
C PRO A 81 -13.70 23.58 -20.74
N LEU A 82 -13.17 22.38 -20.54
CA LEU A 82 -11.75 22.07 -20.63
C LEU A 82 -11.50 21.12 -21.81
N THR A 83 -10.34 21.28 -22.46
CA THR A 83 -9.86 20.39 -23.54
C THR A 83 -8.46 19.89 -23.24
N ASP A 84 -8.03 18.87 -24.01
CA ASP A 84 -6.66 18.33 -23.96
C ASP A 84 -6.22 18.01 -22.52
N ILE A 85 -7.10 17.32 -21.77
CA ILE A 85 -6.84 16.98 -20.39
C ILE A 85 -5.94 15.75 -20.35
N SER A 86 -4.78 15.85 -19.70
CA SER A 86 -3.85 14.74 -19.51
C SER A 86 -3.80 14.35 -18.02
N VAL A 87 -3.79 13.05 -17.76
CA VAL A 87 -3.64 12.50 -16.41
C VAL A 87 -2.34 11.71 -16.35
N ASP A 88 -1.46 12.12 -15.44
CA ASP A 88 -0.16 11.51 -15.20
C ASP A 88 -0.04 11.10 -13.73
N ASP A 89 0.93 10.25 -13.44
CA ASP A 89 1.26 9.82 -12.08
C ASP A 89 2.79 9.68 -11.98
N ASP A 90 3.36 10.14 -10.87
CA ASP A 90 4.82 10.23 -10.71
C ASP A 90 5.52 8.86 -10.67
N ILE A 91 4.81 7.79 -10.29
CA ILE A 91 5.31 6.41 -10.26
C ILE A 91 4.72 5.57 -11.40
N LEU A 92 3.41 5.67 -11.66
CA LEU A 92 2.73 4.85 -12.65
C LEU A 92 2.92 5.39 -14.09
N GLY A 93 3.37 6.63 -14.25
CA GLY A 93 3.55 7.32 -15.54
C GLY A 93 2.24 7.88 -16.11
N HIS A 94 2.16 8.03 -17.44
CA HIS A 94 1.00 8.61 -18.13
C HIS A 94 -0.22 7.70 -18.13
N ILE A 95 -1.32 8.12 -17.49
CA ILE A 95 -2.53 7.32 -17.22
C ILE A 95 -3.43 7.30 -18.45
N GLY A 96 -3.69 8.46 -19.04
CA GLY A 96 -4.50 8.63 -20.23
C GLY A 96 -4.92 10.09 -20.45
N ASP A 97 -5.54 10.33 -21.61
CA ASP A 97 -6.04 11.64 -22.00
C ASP A 97 -7.58 11.67 -22.05
N ILE A 98 -8.17 12.78 -21.63
CA ILE A 98 -9.58 13.11 -21.77
C ILE A 98 -9.69 14.30 -22.72
N ALA A 99 -10.36 14.11 -23.85
CA ALA A 99 -10.36 15.12 -24.92
C ALA A 99 -11.11 16.40 -24.54
N PHE A 100 -12.19 16.26 -23.75
CA PHE A 100 -13.13 17.34 -23.47
C PHE A 100 -13.92 17.05 -22.19
N LEU A 101 -14.13 18.08 -21.37
CA LEU A 101 -15.07 18.08 -20.24
C LEU A 101 -15.87 19.39 -20.25
N ASP A 102 -17.19 19.30 -20.35
CA ASP A 102 -18.06 20.45 -20.06
C ASP A 102 -17.95 20.86 -18.59
N ALA A 103 -18.36 22.09 -18.27
CA ALA A 103 -18.41 22.55 -16.88
C ALA A 103 -19.29 21.62 -16.02
N GLY A 104 -18.72 21.09 -14.94
CA GLY A 104 -19.37 20.13 -14.05
C GLY A 104 -19.35 18.67 -14.52
N GLU A 105 -18.76 18.36 -15.68
CA GLU A 105 -18.59 16.99 -16.14
C GLU A 105 -17.37 16.32 -15.47
N SER A 106 -17.47 15.01 -15.26
CA SER A 106 -16.37 14.17 -14.77
C SER A 106 -16.12 12.98 -15.69
N GLN A 107 -14.86 12.53 -15.76
CA GLN A 107 -14.49 11.25 -16.36
C GLN A 107 -13.57 10.46 -15.44
N THR A 108 -13.52 9.15 -15.66
CA THR A 108 -12.79 8.21 -14.80
C THR A 108 -11.80 7.39 -15.61
N LEU A 109 -10.55 7.34 -15.16
CA LEU A 109 -9.49 6.48 -15.69
C LEU A 109 -9.06 5.48 -14.60
N THR A 110 -8.47 4.35 -15.02
CA THR A 110 -7.96 3.34 -14.09
C THR A 110 -6.59 2.81 -14.52
N ARG A 111 -5.77 2.46 -13.53
CA ARG A 111 -4.49 1.76 -13.71
C ARG A 111 -4.35 0.68 -12.64
N THR A 112 -3.73 -0.45 -12.98
CA THR A 112 -3.33 -1.45 -12.00
C THR A 112 -1.82 -1.52 -11.83
N ALA A 113 -1.38 -1.90 -10.63
CA ALA A 113 0.00 -2.24 -10.31
C ALA A 113 0.05 -3.45 -9.36
N THR A 114 1.25 -3.94 -9.06
CA THR A 114 1.47 -4.99 -8.07
C THR A 114 1.93 -4.36 -6.75
N ALA A 115 1.27 -4.71 -5.64
CA ALA A 115 1.62 -4.21 -4.32
C ALA A 115 3.04 -4.64 -3.93
N ILE A 116 3.85 -3.69 -3.48
CA ILE A 116 5.17 -3.93 -2.88
C ILE A 116 5.09 -3.83 -1.37
N GLU A 117 6.06 -4.41 -0.66
CA GLU A 117 6.09 -4.40 0.80
C GLU A 117 6.31 -2.99 1.39
N GLY A 118 5.64 -2.71 2.51
CA GLY A 118 5.79 -1.48 3.27
C GLY A 118 4.87 -0.34 2.83
N GLN A 119 5.13 0.86 3.33
CA GLN A 119 4.37 2.06 2.96
C GLN A 119 4.67 2.42 1.51
N TYR A 120 3.60 2.58 0.73
CA TYR A 120 3.62 3.10 -0.63
C TYR A 120 2.87 4.44 -0.68
N GLU A 121 3.35 5.34 -1.53
CA GLU A 121 2.76 6.63 -1.85
C GLU A 121 3.07 6.95 -3.32
N ASN A 122 2.12 7.54 -4.05
CA ASN A 122 2.34 8.15 -5.35
C ASN A 122 1.36 9.32 -5.57
N MET A 123 1.74 10.28 -6.41
CA MET A 123 0.98 11.49 -6.71
C MET A 123 0.40 11.41 -8.13
N GLY A 124 -0.92 11.51 -8.24
CA GLY A 124 -1.59 11.73 -9.53
C GLY A 124 -1.65 13.22 -9.85
N THR A 125 -1.59 13.58 -11.13
CA THR A 125 -1.72 14.95 -11.61
C THR A 125 -2.66 15.00 -12.80
N ALA A 126 -3.65 15.87 -12.78
CA ALA A 126 -4.47 16.20 -13.94
C ALA A 126 -4.12 17.61 -14.42
N THR A 127 -4.01 17.81 -15.74
CA THR A 127 -3.82 19.13 -16.35
C THR A 127 -4.81 19.29 -17.49
N GLY A 128 -5.53 20.41 -17.56
CA GLY A 128 -6.51 20.70 -18.62
C GLY A 128 -6.39 22.12 -19.17
N THR A 129 -6.72 22.27 -20.45
CA THR A 129 -6.60 23.55 -21.18
C THR A 129 -7.96 24.25 -21.26
N PRO A 130 -8.13 25.46 -20.70
CA PRO A 130 -9.35 26.24 -20.88
C PRO A 130 -9.35 27.05 -22.20
N PRO A 131 -10.49 27.59 -22.65
CA PRO A 131 -10.56 28.38 -23.88
C PRO A 131 -9.78 29.70 -23.81
N VAL A 132 -9.58 30.22 -22.60
CA VAL A 132 -8.83 31.44 -22.29
C VAL A 132 -8.12 31.27 -20.95
N GLY A 133 -6.91 31.81 -20.83
CA GLY A 133 -6.09 31.68 -19.63
C GLY A 133 -4.96 30.66 -19.81
N SER A 134 -4.28 30.35 -18.71
CA SER A 134 -3.33 29.24 -18.64
C SER A 134 -4.05 27.94 -18.31
N ASP A 135 -3.37 26.83 -18.56
CA ASP A 135 -3.82 25.51 -18.12
C ASP A 135 -4.08 25.48 -16.61
N VAL A 136 -5.06 24.67 -16.23
CA VAL A 136 -5.40 24.37 -14.84
C VAL A 136 -4.87 23.00 -14.50
N THR A 137 -4.43 22.82 -13.26
CA THR A 137 -3.90 21.55 -12.79
C THR A 137 -4.38 21.27 -11.38
N ASP A 138 -4.50 19.99 -11.07
CA ASP A 138 -4.75 19.50 -9.72
C ASP A 138 -3.97 18.20 -9.48
N GLU A 139 -3.63 17.95 -8.22
CA GLU A 139 -2.81 16.82 -7.79
C GLU A 139 -3.46 16.10 -6.62
N ASP A 140 -3.37 14.77 -6.62
CA ASP A 140 -3.99 13.96 -5.57
C ASP A 140 -3.15 12.72 -5.19
N PRO A 141 -2.81 12.54 -3.89
CA PRO A 141 -1.93 11.46 -3.45
C PRO A 141 -2.70 10.15 -3.19
N GLY A 142 -2.07 9.02 -3.48
CA GLY A 142 -2.60 7.70 -3.15
C GLY A 142 -1.65 6.92 -2.26
N HIS A 143 -2.17 6.34 -1.17
CA HIS A 143 -1.39 5.57 -0.20
C HIS A 143 -1.87 4.12 -0.10
N TYR A 144 -0.95 3.19 0.19
CA TYR A 144 -1.29 1.88 0.75
C TYR A 144 -0.15 1.33 1.60
N PHE A 145 -0.42 0.32 2.42
CA PHE A 145 0.63 -0.42 3.11
C PHE A 145 0.65 -1.88 2.65
N GLY A 146 1.73 -2.26 1.96
CA GLY A 146 1.96 -3.62 1.55
C GLY A 146 2.31 -4.51 2.72
N THR A 147 1.41 -5.41 3.08
CA THR A 147 1.64 -6.43 4.10
C THR A 147 2.01 -7.74 3.43
N SER A 148 3.19 -8.27 3.73
CA SER A 148 3.50 -9.66 3.45
C SER A 148 2.59 -10.53 4.30
N ARG A 149 1.79 -11.43 3.69
CA ARG A 149 1.10 -12.43 4.50
C ARG A 149 2.19 -13.33 5.07
N TYR A 150 2.26 -13.42 6.40
CA TYR A 150 3.17 -14.38 6.99
C TYR A 150 2.76 -15.80 6.62
N GLU A 151 3.76 -16.61 6.33
CA GLU A 151 3.63 -17.99 5.88
C GLU A 151 4.34 -18.90 6.86
N GLY A 152 3.93 -20.17 6.89
CA GLY A 152 4.52 -21.17 7.76
C GLY A 152 4.25 -22.56 7.24
N PHE A 153 5.11 -23.48 7.64
CA PHE A 153 4.92 -24.89 7.38
C PHE A 153 5.18 -25.70 8.64
N THR A 154 4.30 -26.67 8.87
CA THR A 154 4.31 -27.49 10.07
C THR A 154 5.55 -28.38 10.14
N PRO A 155 5.93 -28.90 11.33
CA PRO A 155 6.96 -29.94 11.43
C PRO A 155 6.68 -31.16 10.54
N GLY A 156 5.40 -31.50 10.35
CA GLY A 156 4.98 -32.59 9.48
C GLY A 156 5.26 -32.33 8.00
N PHE A 157 5.12 -31.08 7.54
CA PHE A 157 5.50 -30.71 6.18
C PHE A 157 7.00 -30.89 5.99
N TRP A 158 7.83 -30.27 6.83
CA TRP A 158 9.29 -30.26 6.66
C TRP A 158 9.91 -31.66 6.75
N LYS A 159 9.41 -32.51 7.65
CA LYS A 159 9.80 -33.92 7.74
C LYS A 159 9.59 -34.67 6.41
N ASN A 160 8.52 -34.36 5.68
CA ASN A 160 8.17 -35.04 4.44
C ASN A 160 8.76 -34.37 3.19
N HIS A 161 9.40 -33.20 3.33
CA HIS A 161 9.99 -32.43 2.23
C HIS A 161 11.46 -32.07 2.49
N PRO A 162 12.36 -33.04 2.76
CA PRO A 162 13.77 -32.78 3.03
C PRO A 162 14.53 -32.13 1.86
N ARG A 163 14.01 -32.24 0.64
CA ARG A 163 14.59 -31.60 -0.55
C ARG A 163 14.31 -30.10 -0.63
N SER A 164 13.36 -29.61 0.15
CA SER A 164 12.99 -28.20 0.23
C SER A 164 13.75 -27.47 1.34
N TRP A 165 14.63 -28.15 2.08
CA TRP A 165 15.40 -27.50 3.14
C TRP A 165 16.45 -26.59 2.52
N VAL A 166 16.51 -25.35 3.02
CA VAL A 166 17.49 -24.35 2.60
C VAL A 166 18.24 -23.88 3.85
N GLY A 167 19.56 -23.72 3.74
CA GLY A 167 20.43 -23.29 4.85
C GLY A 167 20.80 -24.39 5.87
N PHE A 168 20.05 -25.49 5.91
CA PHE A 168 20.26 -26.62 6.83
C PHE A 168 20.18 -27.97 6.12
N ASN A 169 20.85 -28.97 6.68
CA ASN A 169 20.80 -30.36 6.24
C ASN A 169 20.06 -31.24 7.26
N THR A 170 19.47 -32.32 6.78
CA THR A 170 18.77 -33.30 7.62
C THR A 170 19.66 -33.99 8.64
N THR A 171 20.98 -33.94 8.44
CA THR A 171 22.01 -34.54 9.30
C THR A 171 22.70 -33.54 10.23
N ASP A 172 22.42 -32.25 10.12
CA ASP A 172 22.97 -31.26 11.04
C ASP A 172 22.50 -31.60 12.46
N LEU A 173 23.36 -31.39 13.45
CA LEU A 173 23.05 -31.76 14.83
C LEU A 173 22.27 -30.64 15.50
N VAL A 174 21.38 -31.01 16.41
CA VAL A 174 20.65 -30.07 17.26
C VAL A 174 21.63 -29.20 18.05
N GLY A 175 22.70 -29.79 18.58
CA GLY A 175 23.74 -29.09 19.34
C GLY A 175 24.66 -28.19 18.51
N ASP A 176 24.64 -28.32 17.17
CA ASP A 176 25.36 -27.40 16.28
C ASP A 176 24.55 -26.11 16.01
N VAL A 177 23.22 -26.16 16.19
CA VAL A 177 22.30 -25.05 15.90
C VAL A 177 21.84 -24.34 17.17
N PHE A 178 21.58 -25.08 18.24
CA PHE A 178 21.06 -24.57 19.51
C PHE A 178 22.05 -24.83 20.65
N ASP A 179 22.12 -23.89 21.59
CA ASP A 179 22.94 -24.02 22.80
C ASP A 179 22.26 -24.97 23.79
N ILE A 180 22.62 -26.26 23.73
CA ILE A 180 22.01 -27.29 24.58
C ILE A 180 22.65 -27.32 25.98
N PRO A 181 21.90 -27.04 27.06
CA PRO A 181 22.41 -27.10 28.42
C PRO A 181 22.84 -28.52 28.83
N ALA A 182 23.79 -28.64 29.76
CA ALA A 182 24.31 -29.93 30.22
C ALA A 182 23.23 -30.91 30.74
N GLY A 183 22.13 -30.40 31.31
CA GLY A 183 20.99 -31.22 31.75
C GLY A 183 20.14 -31.80 30.60
N LEU A 184 20.39 -31.39 29.37
CA LEU A 184 19.72 -31.80 28.14
C LEU A 184 20.69 -32.39 27.10
N SER A 185 21.93 -32.69 27.50
CA SER A 185 23.00 -33.11 26.57
C SER A 185 22.65 -34.33 25.72
N GLU A 186 21.70 -35.17 26.16
CA GLU A 186 21.20 -36.30 25.36
C GLU A 186 20.52 -35.89 24.05
N LEU A 187 20.11 -34.62 23.92
CA LEU A 187 19.46 -34.09 22.72
C LEU A 187 20.44 -33.45 21.73
N ALA A 188 21.68 -33.16 22.16
CA ALA A 188 22.64 -32.42 21.35
C ALA A 188 23.12 -33.20 20.12
N ASP A 189 23.30 -34.52 20.26
CA ASP A 189 23.82 -35.40 19.22
C ASP A 189 22.72 -35.93 18.26
N ASP A 190 21.45 -35.59 18.50
CA ASP A 190 20.39 -35.90 17.57
C ASP A 190 20.45 -34.98 16.35
N THR A 191 20.10 -35.51 15.18
CA THR A 191 19.98 -34.68 13.97
C THR A 191 18.71 -33.84 13.97
N LEU A 192 18.68 -32.75 13.19
CA LEU A 192 17.47 -31.93 12.99
C LEU A 192 16.29 -32.77 12.47
N MET A 193 16.54 -33.76 11.61
CA MET A 193 15.50 -34.70 11.16
C MET A 193 14.97 -35.58 12.30
N GLN A 194 15.83 -36.02 13.23
CA GLN A 194 15.38 -36.74 14.43
C GLN A 194 14.55 -35.82 15.34
N ALA A 195 14.96 -34.56 15.49
CA ALA A 195 14.23 -33.57 16.30
C ALA A 195 12.80 -33.30 15.79
N LEU A 196 12.60 -33.21 14.46
CA LEU A 196 11.25 -33.12 13.88
C LEU A 196 10.34 -34.31 14.21
N ASN A 197 10.94 -35.46 14.58
CA ASN A 197 10.23 -36.68 14.98
C ASN A 197 10.08 -36.82 16.49
N TYR A 198 10.54 -35.87 17.30
CA TYR A 198 10.45 -35.98 18.75
C TYR A 198 9.00 -36.15 19.25
N GLY A 199 8.88 -37.02 20.25
CA GLY A 199 7.71 -37.12 21.10
C GLY A 199 7.85 -36.22 22.33
N GLY A 200 6.72 -35.87 22.93
CA GLY A 200 6.71 -35.09 24.15
C GLY A 200 6.95 -35.90 25.42
N GLY A 201 6.89 -35.21 26.55
CA GLY A 201 6.99 -35.80 27.89
C GLY A 201 6.55 -34.83 28.97
N ARG A 202 6.34 -35.34 30.19
CA ARG A 202 5.88 -34.54 31.33
C ARG A 202 7.02 -33.93 32.15
N ASP A 203 8.26 -34.27 31.83
CA ASP A 203 9.48 -33.76 32.46
C ASP A 203 10.09 -32.60 31.65
N VAL A 204 11.27 -32.14 32.08
CA VAL A 204 11.99 -31.04 31.45
C VAL A 204 12.52 -31.44 30.07
N ILE A 205 13.06 -32.65 29.94
CA ILE A 205 13.54 -33.20 28.66
C ILE A 205 12.39 -33.31 27.65
N GLY A 206 11.22 -33.79 28.08
CA GLY A 206 10.03 -33.85 27.23
C GLY A 206 9.52 -32.48 26.78
N ALA A 207 9.66 -31.44 27.62
CA ALA A 207 9.35 -30.07 27.23
C ALA A 207 10.38 -29.52 26.23
N ALA A 208 11.66 -29.80 26.43
CA ALA A 208 12.73 -29.43 25.50
C ALA A 208 12.54 -30.10 24.13
N ARG A 209 12.21 -31.40 24.10
CA ARG A 209 11.86 -32.14 22.87
C ARG A 209 10.68 -31.50 22.12
N ASN A 210 9.64 -31.10 22.83
CA ASN A 210 8.50 -30.41 22.21
C ASN A 210 8.91 -29.07 21.61
N LEU A 211 9.68 -28.26 22.34
CA LEU A 211 10.17 -26.98 21.83
C LEU A 211 11.07 -27.19 20.62
N LEU A 212 12.10 -28.04 20.72
CA LEU A 212 13.05 -28.31 19.63
C LEU A 212 12.36 -28.84 18.37
N ARG A 213 11.34 -29.69 18.50
CA ARG A 213 10.55 -30.15 17.36
C ARG A 213 9.91 -29.01 16.58
N ILE A 214 9.32 -28.04 17.29
CA ILE A 214 8.67 -26.88 16.67
C ILE A 214 9.71 -25.87 16.19
N ALA A 215 10.79 -25.67 16.96
CA ALA A 215 11.90 -24.78 16.61
C ALA A 215 12.60 -25.20 15.32
N VAL A 216 12.82 -26.50 15.10
CA VAL A 216 13.41 -26.98 13.82
C VAL A 216 12.52 -26.64 12.63
N ALA A 217 11.19 -26.74 12.77
CA ALA A 217 10.29 -26.27 11.71
C ALA A 217 10.36 -24.74 11.54
N ALA A 218 10.46 -23.98 12.63
CA ALA A 218 10.56 -22.53 12.60
C ALA A 218 11.83 -22.04 11.90
N ILE A 219 13.01 -22.61 12.20
CA ILE A 219 14.26 -22.23 11.52
C ILE A 219 14.23 -22.60 10.03
N LEU A 220 13.57 -23.69 9.64
CA LEU A 220 13.41 -24.08 8.23
C LEU A 220 12.46 -23.14 7.50
N ASN A 221 11.38 -22.70 8.15
CA ASN A 221 10.52 -21.64 7.62
C ASN A 221 11.29 -20.34 7.44
N ALA A 222 11.99 -19.88 8.48
CA ALA A 222 12.74 -18.61 8.45
C ALA A 222 13.93 -18.59 7.49
N ALA A 223 14.53 -19.76 7.20
CA ALA A 223 15.67 -19.85 6.27
C ALA A 223 15.25 -20.03 4.80
N HIS A 224 13.98 -20.31 4.52
CA HIS A 224 13.54 -20.58 3.16
C HIS A 224 13.23 -19.27 2.41
N PRO A 225 13.81 -19.03 1.21
CA PRO A 225 13.68 -17.75 0.50
C PRO A 225 12.25 -17.42 0.06
N ASN A 226 11.43 -18.45 -0.13
CA ASN A 226 10.02 -18.32 -0.53
C ASN A 226 9.04 -18.41 0.64
N VAL A 227 9.49 -18.29 1.89
CA VAL A 227 8.61 -18.33 3.06
C VAL A 227 8.79 -17.06 3.86
N THR A 228 7.73 -16.25 3.93
CA THR A 228 7.76 -15.02 4.75
C THR A 228 7.39 -15.36 6.19
N TYR A 229 8.36 -15.80 7.00
CA TYR A 229 8.09 -16.23 8.38
C TYR A 229 8.03 -15.03 9.36
N PRO A 230 7.17 -15.04 10.41
CA PRO A 230 7.03 -13.92 11.36
C PRO A 230 8.26 -13.57 12.20
N MET A 231 9.23 -14.48 12.32
CA MET A 231 10.43 -14.30 13.14
C MET A 231 11.68 -14.49 12.30
N SER A 232 12.74 -13.73 12.61
CA SER A 232 14.03 -13.94 11.97
C SER A 232 14.68 -15.23 12.46
N LEU A 233 15.56 -15.82 11.64
CA LEU A 233 16.33 -17.00 12.03
C LEU A 233 17.15 -16.77 13.32
N GLY A 234 17.70 -15.56 13.48
CA GLY A 234 18.49 -15.19 14.66
C GLY A 234 17.65 -15.16 15.93
N ASP A 235 16.50 -14.48 15.89
CA ASP A 235 15.61 -14.34 17.05
C ASP A 235 15.07 -15.71 17.50
N ILE A 236 14.76 -16.61 16.55
CA ILE A 236 14.32 -17.98 16.88
C ILE A 236 15.40 -18.72 17.65
N ILE A 237 16.66 -18.68 17.19
CA ILE A 237 17.77 -19.37 17.85
C ILE A 237 18.02 -18.78 19.24
N GLU A 238 18.03 -17.45 19.35
CA GLU A 238 18.21 -16.74 20.62
C GLU A 238 17.12 -17.11 21.64
N ASP A 239 15.85 -16.96 21.27
CA ASP A 239 14.70 -17.28 22.13
C ASP A 239 14.69 -18.75 22.55
N VAL A 240 15.01 -19.67 21.63
CA VAL A 240 15.09 -21.10 21.94
C VAL A 240 16.22 -21.39 22.91
N ASN A 241 17.41 -20.82 22.70
CA ASN A 241 18.55 -20.99 23.58
C ASN A 241 18.25 -20.46 24.99
N GLU A 242 17.62 -19.28 25.11
CA GLU A 242 17.17 -18.73 26.38
C GLU A 242 16.15 -19.64 27.08
N ALA A 243 15.15 -20.12 26.33
CA ALA A 243 14.12 -21.00 26.87
C ALA A 243 14.71 -22.34 27.36
N LEU A 244 15.66 -22.93 26.63
CA LEU A 244 16.36 -24.15 27.04
C LEU A 244 17.24 -23.91 28.26
N ALA A 245 18.04 -22.84 28.27
CA ALA A 245 18.92 -22.46 29.38
C ALA A 245 18.15 -22.27 30.70
N SER A 246 16.89 -21.83 30.63
CA SER A 246 16.04 -21.68 31.81
C SER A 246 15.70 -23.01 32.51
N MET A 247 15.83 -24.15 31.82
CA MET A 247 15.39 -25.48 32.27
C MET A 247 13.92 -25.50 32.76
N SER A 248 13.11 -24.52 32.34
CA SER A 248 11.74 -24.32 32.78
C SER A 248 10.75 -24.84 31.75
N ARG A 249 9.94 -25.82 32.16
CA ARG A 249 8.87 -26.38 31.31
C ARG A 249 7.88 -25.31 30.85
N THR A 250 7.61 -24.32 31.70
CA THR A 250 6.68 -23.23 31.37
C THR A 250 7.27 -22.27 30.34
N ALA A 251 8.55 -21.91 30.46
CA ALA A 251 9.20 -21.03 29.49
C ALA A 251 9.25 -21.70 28.11
N MET A 252 9.74 -22.94 28.05
CA MET A 252 9.79 -23.73 26.81
C MET A 252 8.39 -23.93 26.20
N GLY A 253 7.38 -24.22 27.04
CA GLY A 253 6.01 -24.39 26.56
C GLY A 253 5.37 -23.12 25.99
N ARG A 254 5.72 -21.93 26.51
CA ARG A 254 5.23 -20.65 25.96
C ARG A 254 5.81 -20.38 24.58
N LEU A 255 7.12 -20.48 24.44
CA LEU A 255 7.78 -20.28 23.14
C LEU A 255 7.34 -21.33 22.13
N GLN A 256 7.21 -22.59 22.55
CA GLN A 256 6.71 -23.67 21.70
C GLN A 256 5.32 -23.35 21.13
N ALA A 257 4.41 -22.78 21.92
CA ALA A 257 3.07 -22.41 21.46
C ALA A 257 3.10 -21.27 20.42
N ILE A 258 3.96 -20.26 20.62
CA ILE A 258 4.14 -19.14 19.68
C ILE A 258 4.65 -19.65 18.34
N LEU A 259 5.75 -20.43 18.36
CA LEU A 259 6.33 -20.97 17.14
C LEU A 259 5.39 -21.96 16.44
N ASP A 260 4.56 -22.70 17.18
CA ASP A 260 3.56 -23.60 16.60
C ASP A 260 2.46 -22.82 15.87
N GLU A 261 1.98 -21.71 16.44
CA GLU A 261 1.04 -20.80 15.76
C GLU A 261 1.61 -20.31 14.42
N TYR A 262 2.86 -19.83 14.42
CA TYR A 262 3.53 -19.36 13.20
C TYR A 262 3.80 -20.47 12.19
N ASN A 263 4.17 -21.67 12.64
CA ASN A 263 4.38 -22.81 11.76
C ASN A 263 3.09 -23.35 11.13
N ASN A 264 1.91 -22.97 11.64
CA ASN A 264 0.60 -23.37 11.12
C ASN A 264 -0.05 -22.30 10.24
N LEU A 265 0.65 -21.20 9.92
CA LEU A 265 0.21 -20.25 8.90
C LEU A 265 0.13 -20.92 7.52
N GLU A 266 -0.73 -20.44 6.63
CA GLU A 266 -0.78 -20.96 5.26
C GLU A 266 0.38 -20.39 4.43
N GLY A 267 1.11 -21.25 3.72
CA GLY A 267 2.21 -20.85 2.84
C GLY A 267 2.22 -21.60 1.51
N ASP A 268 2.93 -21.04 0.52
CA ASP A 268 3.22 -21.69 -0.76
C ASP A 268 4.70 -21.60 -1.11
N ILE A 269 5.40 -22.73 -0.97
CA ILE A 269 6.85 -22.82 -1.17
C ILE A 269 7.28 -22.80 -2.64
N SER A 270 6.33 -22.92 -3.58
CA SER A 270 6.58 -23.19 -5.00
C SER A 270 6.76 -21.94 -5.88
N ARG A 271 6.73 -20.75 -5.27
CA ARG A 271 6.87 -19.46 -5.95
C ARG A 271 8.26 -19.19 -6.52
#